data_AF-A0A8T4EMM8-F1
#
_entry.id   AF-A0A8T4EMM8-F1
#
_cell.length_a   1.000
_cell.length_b   1.000
_cell.length_c   1.000
_cell.angle_alpha   90.00
_cell.angle_beta   90.00
_cell.angle_gamma   90.00
#
_symmetry.space_group_name_H-M   'P 1'
#
loop_
_entity.id
_entity.type
_entity.pdbx_description
1 polymer ?
#
loop_
_entity_poly.entity_id
_entity_poly.type
_entity_poly.pdbx_seq_one_letter_code
_entity_poly.pdbx_strand_id
1 'polypeptide(L)'
;MVKKKEDKAAKAEAANDAVGEKPKAADAGAKPVGTVVKAGDNVKVEYTGSFDDGRVFDSSEKHKKPLPFQAGAKQVIPGFDNAVIGMKLGEEKTIKIQPEEAYGMPRPELVQKVPKEQLPKEQEPKVGMILLIGLPNGHQVPAKITGVTDKEVTIDLNHPLAGKVLNFKLKVVGIN
;
A
#
# COMPACT_ATOMS: atom_id res chain seq x y z
N MET A 1 -0.09 81.11 -3.12
CA MET A 1 -1.52 80.94 -3.47
C MET A 1 -2.09 79.85 -2.56
N VAL A 2 -2.95 80.28 -1.61
CA VAL A 2 -3.99 79.53 -0.84
C VAL A 2 -3.56 78.19 -0.18
N LYS A 3 -3.17 78.14 1.11
CA LYS A 3 -3.93 78.20 2.39
C LYS A 3 -4.52 76.85 2.88
N LYS A 4 -4.16 76.54 4.14
CA LYS A 4 -4.97 75.90 5.22
C LYS A 4 -5.22 74.39 5.05
N LYS A 5 -5.33 73.53 6.08
CA LYS A 5 -5.50 73.62 7.55
C LYS A 5 -5.32 72.17 8.08
N GLU A 6 -4.59 71.95 9.17
CA GLU A 6 -5.12 71.57 10.50
C GLU A 6 -5.83 70.20 10.61
N ASP A 7 -5.24 69.35 11.47
CA ASP A 7 -5.85 68.62 12.60
C ASP A 7 -6.52 67.23 12.47
N LYS A 8 -6.12 66.40 13.46
CA LYS A 8 -6.93 65.54 14.35
C LYS A 8 -7.22 64.06 14.04
N ALA A 9 -6.52 63.25 14.83
CA ALA A 9 -6.92 62.11 15.68
C ALA A 9 -8.24 61.33 15.50
N ALA A 10 -8.12 60.05 15.89
CA ALA A 10 -9.12 59.13 16.47
C ALA A 10 -10.14 58.51 15.48
N LYS A 11 -10.78 57.36 15.71
CA LYS A 11 -10.64 56.13 16.51
C LYS A 11 -11.92 55.34 16.16
N ALA A 12 -11.84 54.01 16.12
CA ALA A 12 -12.91 53.02 16.39
C ALA A 12 -14.01 52.71 15.35
N GLU A 13 -14.22 51.38 15.25
CA GLU A 13 -15.49 50.59 15.23
C GLU A 13 -16.47 50.75 14.05
N ALA A 14 -16.66 49.69 13.23
CA ALA A 14 -17.68 48.61 13.34
C ALA A 14 -19.10 49.12 12.98
N ALA A 15 -19.98 48.47 12.23
CA ALA A 15 -20.06 47.18 11.53
C ALA A 15 -21.11 47.34 10.40
N ASN A 16 -21.21 46.42 9.43
CA ASN A 16 -22.49 45.83 9.02
C ASN A 16 -22.34 44.69 8.01
N ASP A 17 -23.04 43.62 8.35
CA ASP A 17 -23.32 42.37 7.66
C ASP A 17 -23.88 42.52 6.24
N ALA A 18 -23.41 41.68 5.31
CA ALA A 18 -24.26 40.93 4.37
C ALA A 18 -23.45 39.89 3.55
N VAL A 19 -23.65 38.62 3.93
CA VAL A 19 -23.85 37.41 3.11
C VAL A 19 -22.85 36.99 2.01
N GLY A 20 -22.22 35.83 2.24
CA GLY A 20 -22.16 34.76 1.25
C GLY A 20 -20.91 34.65 0.38
N GLU A 21 -19.87 34.00 0.90
CA GLU A 21 -19.30 32.79 0.28
C GLU A 21 -18.24 32.19 1.22
N LYS A 22 -18.38 30.90 1.53
CA LYS A 22 -17.42 30.14 2.35
C LYS A 22 -16.17 29.85 1.50
N PRO A 23 -14.98 30.18 2.02
CA PRO A 23 -13.99 29.13 2.21
C PRO A 23 -13.59 29.04 3.69
N LYS A 24 -13.73 27.84 4.25
CA LYS A 24 -13.48 27.54 5.66
C LYS A 24 -11.98 27.60 5.95
N ALA A 25 -11.59 28.68 6.61
CA ALA A 25 -10.66 28.82 7.73
C ALA A 25 -9.44 27.89 7.80
N ALA A 26 -8.28 28.56 7.82
CA ALA A 26 -7.05 28.13 8.48
C ALA A 26 -7.27 27.73 9.94
N ASP A 27 -6.45 26.82 10.46
CA ASP A 27 -5.66 27.11 11.67
C ASP A 27 -4.48 26.15 11.79
N ALA A 28 -3.41 26.73 12.32
CA ALA A 28 -2.11 26.16 12.52
C ALA A 28 -2.13 25.00 13.54
N GLY A 29 -1.53 23.88 13.13
CA GLY A 29 -1.15 22.81 14.03
C GLY A 29 0.13 22.17 13.53
N ALA A 30 1.21 22.95 13.47
CA ALA A 30 2.55 22.41 13.22
C ALA A 30 2.85 21.36 14.30
N LYS A 31 2.69 20.07 13.97
CA LYS A 31 3.16 18.96 14.83
C LYS A 31 4.68 18.83 14.64
N PRO A 32 5.43 18.60 15.72
CA PRO A 32 6.85 18.92 15.77
C PRO A 32 7.71 17.99 14.92
N VAL A 33 8.82 18.55 14.45
CA VAL A 33 9.95 17.90 13.78
C VAL A 33 10.53 16.83 14.71
N GLY A 34 10.27 15.56 14.37
CA GLY A 34 10.65 14.38 15.14
C GLY A 34 9.65 13.23 15.00
N THR A 35 9.07 13.06 13.82
CA THR A 35 7.88 12.21 13.62
C THR A 35 8.29 10.74 13.56
N VAL A 36 7.99 10.01 14.63
CA VAL A 36 8.02 8.54 14.70
C VAL A 36 6.65 8.02 14.27
N VAL A 37 6.61 7.00 13.41
CA VAL A 37 5.37 6.35 12.98
C VAL A 37 4.68 5.70 14.17
N LYS A 38 3.39 5.98 14.33
CA LYS A 38 2.49 5.32 15.29
C LYS A 38 1.37 4.60 14.55
N ALA A 39 0.77 3.61 15.21
CA ALA A 39 -0.43 2.96 14.69
C ALA A 39 -1.54 4.02 14.47
N GLY A 40 -2.17 3.98 13.31
CA GLY A 40 -3.18 4.94 12.86
C GLY A 40 -2.64 6.09 11.99
N ASP A 41 -1.32 6.33 11.94
CA ASP A 41 -0.74 7.36 11.08
C ASP A 41 -0.81 6.95 9.60
N ASN A 42 -1.01 7.93 8.72
CA ASN A 42 -0.92 7.71 7.28
C ASN A 42 0.51 7.88 6.82
N VAL A 43 1.15 6.78 6.45
CA VAL A 43 2.56 6.77 6.08
C VAL A 43 2.76 6.59 4.59
N LYS A 44 3.89 7.08 4.09
CA LYS A 44 4.40 6.81 2.74
C LYS A 44 5.75 6.14 2.88
N VAL A 45 5.88 4.96 2.29
CA VAL A 45 7.10 4.14 2.42
C VAL A 45 7.65 3.83 1.02
N GLU A 46 8.92 4.17 0.80
CA GLU A 46 9.70 3.59 -0.29
C GLU A 46 10.15 2.20 0.13
N TYR A 47 10.04 1.22 -0.76
CA TYR A 47 10.40 -0.15 -0.45
C TYR A 47 11.05 -0.87 -1.63
N THR A 48 11.89 -1.85 -1.29
CA THR A 48 12.40 -2.86 -2.22
C THR A 48 12.24 -4.23 -1.59
N GLY A 49 11.45 -5.09 -2.22
CA GLY A 49 11.22 -6.47 -1.83
C GLY A 49 12.08 -7.44 -2.64
N SER A 50 12.85 -8.28 -1.95
CA SER A 50 13.73 -9.29 -2.55
C SER A 50 13.63 -10.66 -1.87
N PHE A 51 14.05 -11.70 -2.60
CA PHE A 51 14.24 -13.04 -2.04
C PHE A 51 15.60 -13.16 -1.33
N ASP A 52 15.83 -14.27 -0.63
CA ASP A 52 17.11 -14.56 0.04
C ASP A 52 18.27 -14.69 -0.95
N ASP A 53 17.96 -15.09 -2.19
CA ASP A 53 18.92 -15.15 -3.30
C ASP A 53 19.25 -13.77 -3.92
N GLY A 54 18.68 -12.69 -3.38
CA GLY A 54 18.93 -11.31 -3.80
C GLY A 54 18.09 -10.83 -4.99
N ARG A 55 17.35 -11.71 -5.69
CA ARG A 55 16.42 -11.28 -6.75
C ARG A 55 15.32 -10.40 -6.18
N VAL A 56 15.19 -9.19 -6.73
CA VAL A 56 14.09 -8.25 -6.42
C VAL A 56 12.82 -8.71 -7.13
N PHE A 57 11.72 -8.85 -6.38
CA PHE A 57 10.41 -9.18 -6.95
C PHE A 57 9.53 -7.95 -7.13
N ASP A 58 9.70 -6.92 -6.30
CA ASP A 58 8.94 -5.67 -6.40
C ASP A 58 9.67 -4.49 -5.74
N SER A 59 9.45 -3.27 -6.23
CA SER A 59 10.00 -2.05 -5.61
C SER A 59 9.16 -0.81 -5.91
N SER A 60 9.08 0.13 -4.97
CA SER A 60 8.41 1.42 -5.17
C SER A 60 9.07 2.26 -6.26
N GLU A 61 10.39 2.10 -6.46
CA GLU A 61 11.14 2.76 -7.54
C GLU A 61 10.60 2.37 -8.92
N LYS A 62 10.30 1.08 -9.13
CA LYS A 62 9.70 0.57 -10.38
C LYS A 62 8.33 1.21 -10.64
N HIS A 63 7.57 1.48 -9.58
CA HIS A 63 6.26 2.13 -9.64
C HIS A 63 6.33 3.67 -9.66
N LYS A 64 7.53 4.25 -9.52
CA LYS A 64 7.80 5.70 -9.41
C LYS A 64 6.98 6.42 -8.33
N LYS A 65 6.50 5.69 -7.32
CA LYS A 65 5.69 6.24 -6.24
C LYS A 65 5.90 5.44 -4.94
N PRO A 66 6.01 6.12 -3.78
CA PRO A 66 5.97 5.45 -2.48
C PRO A 66 4.65 4.72 -2.28
N LEU A 67 4.62 3.70 -1.43
CA LEU A 67 3.41 3.01 -1.03
C LEU A 67 2.73 3.77 0.12
N PRO A 68 1.53 4.35 -0.10
CA PRO A 68 0.75 4.92 0.99
C PRO A 68 -0.08 3.84 1.68
N PHE A 69 -0.05 3.81 3.01
CA PHE A 69 -0.94 2.99 3.82
C PHE A 69 -1.08 3.57 5.23
N GLN A 70 -2.08 3.11 5.97
CA GLN A 70 -2.23 3.45 7.38
C GLN A 70 -1.52 2.40 8.24
N ALA A 71 -0.57 2.86 9.06
CA ALA A 71 0.22 1.97 9.92
C ALA A 71 -0.68 1.25 10.94
N GLY A 72 -0.54 -0.06 11.05
CA GLY A 72 -1.35 -0.91 11.94
C GLY A 72 -2.75 -1.24 11.41
N ALA A 73 -3.11 -0.79 10.21
CA ALA A 73 -4.43 -1.05 9.62
C ALA A 73 -4.52 -2.39 8.88
N LYS A 74 -3.43 -3.19 8.84
CA LYS A 74 -3.39 -4.50 8.15
C LYS A 74 -3.75 -4.44 6.66
N GLN A 75 -3.47 -3.30 6.02
CA GLN A 75 -3.65 -3.12 4.58
C GLN A 75 -2.50 -3.74 3.76
N VAL A 76 -1.36 -3.96 4.42
CA VAL A 76 -0.17 -4.64 3.89
C VAL A 76 0.12 -5.89 4.72
N ILE A 77 1.12 -6.67 4.30
CA ILE A 77 1.49 -7.88 5.02
C ILE A 77 1.90 -7.56 6.48
N PRO A 78 1.53 -8.40 7.47
CA PRO A 78 1.73 -8.10 8.89
C PRO A 78 3.16 -7.69 9.26
N GLY A 79 4.17 -8.40 8.76
CA GLY A 79 5.56 -8.10 9.06
C GLY A 79 6.02 -6.74 8.53
N PHE A 80 5.45 -6.29 7.41
CA PHE A 80 5.73 -4.96 6.85
C PHE A 80 5.04 -3.89 7.71
N ASP A 81 3.75 -4.08 7.99
CA ASP A 81 2.94 -3.14 8.78
C ASP A 81 3.56 -2.89 10.16
N ASN A 82 3.92 -3.96 10.86
CA ASN A 82 4.54 -3.91 12.18
C ASN A 82 5.94 -3.29 12.15
N ALA A 83 6.72 -3.54 11.11
CA ALA A 83 8.10 -3.06 11.05
C ALA A 83 8.23 -1.55 10.85
N VAL A 84 7.22 -0.93 10.22
CA VAL A 84 7.17 0.52 9.96
C VAL A 84 6.77 1.30 11.20
N ILE A 85 5.97 0.69 12.09
CA ILE A 85 5.65 1.29 13.40
C ILE A 85 6.95 1.49 14.19
N GLY A 86 7.15 2.71 14.71
CA GLY A 86 8.35 3.08 15.45
C GLY A 86 9.51 3.59 14.59
N MET A 87 9.45 3.48 13.26
CA MET A 87 10.44 4.11 12.37
C MET A 87 10.28 5.64 12.37
N LYS A 88 11.38 6.37 12.21
CA LYS A 88 11.35 7.83 12.03
C LYS A 88 11.17 8.22 10.57
N LEU A 89 10.64 9.41 10.32
CA LEU A 89 10.67 10.03 8.99
C LEU A 89 12.12 10.08 8.47
N GLY A 90 12.34 9.56 7.27
CA GLY A 90 13.66 9.45 6.62
C GLY A 90 14.46 8.22 7.03
N GLU A 91 14.04 7.47 8.05
CA GLU A 91 14.71 6.25 8.50
C GLU A 91 14.59 5.14 7.45
N GLU A 92 15.69 4.43 7.26
CA GLU A 92 15.78 3.24 6.42
C GLU A 92 16.03 2.01 7.29
N LYS A 93 15.31 0.92 7.01
CA LYS A 93 15.40 -0.33 7.76
C LYS A 93 15.25 -1.51 6.82
N THR A 94 16.10 -2.51 6.97
CA THR A 94 15.95 -3.80 6.28
C THR A 94 15.40 -4.83 7.26
N ILE A 95 14.34 -5.52 6.84
CA ILE A 95 13.68 -6.56 7.61
C ILE A 95 13.59 -7.84 6.79
N LYS A 96 13.59 -8.97 7.50
CA LYS A 96 13.32 -10.29 6.94
C LYS A 96 11.98 -10.77 7.51
N ILE A 97 11.04 -11.06 6.63
CA ILE A 97 9.67 -11.43 6.97
C ILE A 97 9.47 -12.91 6.64
N GLN A 98 9.14 -13.69 7.67
CA GLN A 98 8.82 -15.10 7.52
C GLN A 98 7.48 -15.28 6.79
N PRO A 99 7.23 -16.43 6.13
CA PRO A 99 6.00 -16.63 5.37
C PRO A 99 4.72 -16.34 6.17
N GLU A 100 4.70 -16.71 7.46
CA GLU A 100 3.59 -16.51 8.39
C GLU A 100 3.23 -15.03 8.60
N GLU A 101 4.20 -14.13 8.50
CA GLU A 101 4.03 -12.68 8.61
C GLU A 101 3.96 -11.98 7.23
N ALA A 102 4.05 -12.75 6.15
CA ALA A 102 3.96 -12.29 4.77
C ALA A 102 2.66 -12.78 4.10
N TYR A 103 2.77 -13.76 3.20
CA TYR A 103 1.65 -14.31 2.41
C TYR A 103 1.17 -15.67 2.90
N GLY A 104 1.58 -16.07 4.10
CA GLY A 104 1.28 -17.36 4.72
C GLY A 104 2.06 -18.53 4.13
N MET A 105 1.83 -19.70 4.70
CA MET A 105 2.28 -20.97 4.13
C MET A 105 1.34 -21.41 3.00
N PRO A 106 1.85 -22.12 1.98
CA PRO A 106 1.01 -22.69 0.95
C PRO A 106 0.01 -23.66 1.61
N ARG A 107 -1.26 -23.51 1.25
CA ARG A 107 -2.34 -24.34 1.76
C ARG A 107 -2.68 -25.41 0.74
N PRO A 108 -2.57 -26.70 1.09
CA PRO A 108 -2.90 -27.79 0.16
C PRO A 108 -4.38 -27.79 -0.22
N GLU A 109 -5.26 -27.25 0.62
CA GLU A 109 -6.69 -27.08 0.33
C GLU A 109 -6.99 -26.11 -0.83
N LEU A 110 -6.05 -25.21 -1.15
CA LEU A 110 -6.16 -24.29 -2.28
C LEU A 110 -5.66 -24.90 -3.60
N VAL A 111 -5.16 -26.13 -3.55
CA VAL A 111 -4.79 -26.92 -4.72
C VAL A 111 -6.00 -27.74 -5.15
N GLN A 112 -6.53 -27.44 -6.33
CA GLN A 112 -7.72 -28.08 -6.87
C GLN A 112 -7.41 -28.78 -8.19
N LYS A 113 -8.10 -29.91 -8.42
CA LYS A 113 -8.11 -30.57 -9.72
C LYS A 113 -9.34 -30.10 -10.49
N VAL A 114 -9.11 -29.54 -11.66
CA VAL A 114 -10.16 -29.08 -12.56
C VAL A 114 -10.10 -29.85 -13.87
N PRO A 115 -11.23 -30.31 -14.41
CA PRO A 115 -11.27 -30.89 -15.75
C PRO A 115 -10.75 -29.89 -16.79
N LYS A 116 -9.97 -30.36 -17.77
CA LYS A 116 -9.46 -29.50 -18.86
C LYS A 116 -10.56 -28.76 -19.60
N GLU A 117 -11.76 -29.34 -19.65
CA GLU A 117 -12.94 -28.77 -20.31
C GLU A 117 -13.46 -27.49 -19.65
N GLN A 118 -13.18 -27.28 -18.36
CA GLN A 118 -13.54 -26.07 -17.63
C GLN A 118 -12.54 -24.92 -17.84
N LEU A 119 -11.36 -25.22 -18.40
CA LEU A 119 -10.38 -24.20 -18.74
C LEU A 119 -10.74 -23.53 -20.07
N PRO A 120 -10.36 -22.25 -20.25
CA PRO A 120 -10.56 -21.57 -21.52
C PRO A 120 -9.88 -22.35 -22.67
N LYS A 121 -10.69 -22.75 -23.66
CA LYS A 121 -10.27 -23.62 -24.78
C LYS A 121 -9.21 -23.00 -25.70
N GLU A 122 -8.96 -21.70 -25.57
CA GLU A 122 -7.98 -20.97 -26.37
C GLU A 122 -6.52 -21.25 -25.96
N GLN A 123 -6.28 -21.89 -24.80
CA GLN A 123 -4.91 -22.13 -24.34
C GLN A 123 -4.73 -23.54 -23.78
N GLU A 124 -3.80 -24.29 -24.37
CA GLU A 124 -3.39 -25.58 -23.84
C GLU A 124 -2.71 -25.37 -22.47
N PRO A 125 -3.21 -25.97 -21.38
CA PRO A 125 -2.67 -25.79 -20.05
C PRO A 125 -1.26 -26.37 -19.97
N LYS A 126 -0.29 -25.55 -19.54
CA LYS A 126 1.10 -25.98 -19.33
C LYS A 126 1.47 -25.84 -17.85
N VAL A 127 2.25 -26.81 -17.35
CA VAL A 127 2.80 -26.73 -15.99
C VAL A 127 3.63 -25.44 -15.85
N GLY A 128 3.39 -24.71 -14.77
CA GLY A 128 4.00 -23.41 -14.49
C GLY A 128 3.22 -22.21 -15.04
N MET A 129 2.20 -22.43 -15.88
CA MET A 129 1.37 -21.35 -16.41
C MET A 129 0.48 -20.75 -15.32
N ILE A 130 0.32 -19.43 -15.31
CA ILE A 130 -0.58 -18.71 -14.41
C ILE A 130 -1.86 -18.38 -15.20
N LEU A 131 -3.01 -18.76 -14.67
CA LEU A 131 -4.33 -18.46 -15.20
C LEU A 131 -5.07 -17.52 -14.26
N LEU A 132 -5.83 -16.56 -14.78
CA LEU A 132 -6.75 -15.78 -13.96
C LEU A 132 -8.09 -16.51 -13.90
N ILE A 133 -8.44 -17.02 -12.73
CA ILE A 133 -9.70 -17.73 -12.49
C ILE A 133 -10.71 -16.75 -11.89
N GLY A 134 -11.85 -16.61 -12.55
CA GLY A 134 -13.00 -15.88 -12.00
C GLY A 134 -13.67 -16.71 -10.92
N LEU A 135 -13.80 -16.14 -9.72
CA LEU A 135 -14.55 -16.72 -8.62
C LEU A 135 -16.03 -16.25 -8.69
N PRO A 136 -16.97 -16.98 -8.05
CA PRO A 136 -18.41 -16.63 -8.08
C PRO A 136 -18.76 -15.24 -7.53
N ASN A 137 -17.86 -14.65 -6.74
CA ASN A 137 -17.99 -13.30 -6.20
C ASN A 137 -17.55 -12.20 -7.19
N GLY A 138 -17.20 -12.55 -8.43
CA GLY A 138 -16.72 -11.61 -9.45
C GLY A 138 -15.24 -11.23 -9.32
N HIS A 139 -14.54 -11.71 -8.29
CA HIS A 139 -13.10 -11.48 -8.17
C HIS A 139 -12.32 -12.46 -9.04
N GLN A 140 -11.21 -12.00 -9.62
CA GLN A 140 -10.27 -12.85 -10.34
C GLN A 140 -9.05 -13.13 -9.48
N VAL A 141 -8.67 -14.40 -9.37
CA VAL A 141 -7.47 -14.81 -8.62
C VAL A 141 -6.48 -15.52 -9.54
N PRO A 142 -5.17 -15.26 -9.41
CA PRO A 142 -4.16 -16.00 -10.16
C PRO A 142 -4.09 -17.44 -9.62
N ALA A 143 -4.20 -18.41 -10.52
CA ALA A 143 -4.07 -19.84 -10.27
C ALA A 143 -2.87 -20.37 -11.07
N LYS A 144 -1.93 -21.03 -10.40
CA LYS A 144 -0.76 -21.63 -11.05
C LYS A 144 -1.05 -23.08 -11.40
N ILE A 145 -0.81 -23.48 -12.64
CA ILE A 145 -0.90 -24.89 -13.02
C ILE A 145 0.33 -25.62 -12.48
N THR A 146 0.10 -26.61 -11.60
CA THR A 146 1.17 -27.43 -11.00
C THR A 146 1.25 -28.83 -11.62
N GLY A 147 0.18 -29.27 -12.30
CA GLY A 147 0.14 -30.56 -12.98
C GLY A 147 -0.86 -30.56 -14.12
N VAL A 148 -0.54 -31.27 -15.20
CA VAL A 148 -1.42 -31.45 -16.35
C VAL A 148 -1.45 -32.93 -16.68
N THR A 149 -2.64 -33.48 -16.80
CA THR A 149 -2.88 -34.86 -17.28
C THR A 149 -3.71 -34.81 -18.56
N ASP A 150 -4.06 -35.97 -19.12
CA ASP A 150 -4.92 -36.06 -20.30
C ASP A 150 -6.33 -35.50 -20.06
N LYS A 151 -6.86 -35.66 -18.84
CA LYS A 151 -8.24 -35.29 -18.49
C LYS A 151 -8.36 -34.09 -17.54
N GLU A 152 -7.40 -33.94 -16.64
CA GLU A 152 -7.47 -33.00 -15.52
C GLU A 152 -6.22 -32.13 -15.42
N VAL A 153 -6.39 -30.94 -14.87
CA VAL A 153 -5.32 -30.00 -14.56
C VAL A 153 -5.35 -29.73 -13.07
N THR A 154 -4.18 -29.80 -12.43
CA THR A 154 -4.01 -29.38 -11.05
C THR A 154 -3.66 -27.90 -11.04
N ILE A 155 -4.53 -27.10 -10.43
CA ILE A 155 -4.36 -25.67 -10.25
C ILE A 155 -4.09 -25.37 -8.78
N ASP A 156 -3.16 -24.46 -8.53
CA ASP A 156 -2.76 -23.98 -7.22
C ASP A 156 -3.18 -22.52 -7.07
N LEU A 157 -4.14 -22.26 -6.20
CA LEU A 157 -4.67 -20.92 -5.93
C LEU A 157 -3.90 -20.18 -4.83
N ASN A 158 -2.82 -20.76 -4.32
CA ASN A 158 -1.96 -20.08 -3.36
C ASN A 158 -1.35 -18.82 -3.96
N HIS A 159 -1.15 -17.80 -3.10
CA HIS A 159 -0.43 -16.60 -3.50
C HIS A 159 0.97 -16.97 -4.02
N PRO A 160 1.48 -16.37 -5.12
CA PRO A 160 2.78 -16.77 -5.71
C PRO A 160 3.98 -16.60 -4.77
N LEU A 161 3.83 -15.78 -3.74
CA LEU A 161 4.83 -15.54 -2.70
C LEU A 161 4.57 -16.33 -1.40
N ALA A 162 3.54 -17.18 -1.35
CA ALA A 162 3.27 -18.04 -0.20
C ALA A 162 4.42 -19.03 0.03
N GLY A 163 4.75 -19.28 1.30
CA GLY A 163 5.86 -20.14 1.72
C GLY A 163 7.25 -19.55 1.48
N LYS A 164 7.36 -18.33 0.95
CA LYS A 164 8.65 -17.67 0.71
C LYS A 164 8.98 -16.71 1.85
N VAL A 165 10.24 -16.74 2.27
CA VAL A 165 10.82 -15.72 3.14
C VAL A 165 11.13 -14.49 2.27
N LEU A 166 10.70 -13.31 2.71
CA LEU A 166 10.83 -12.07 1.95
C LEU A 166 11.71 -11.09 2.71
N ASN A 167 12.65 -10.48 2.01
CA ASN A 167 13.47 -9.39 2.53
C ASN A 167 12.89 -8.07 2.03
N PHE A 168 12.71 -7.11 2.92
CA PHE A 168 12.23 -5.79 2.58
C PHE A 168 13.19 -4.73 3.10
N LYS A 169 13.65 -3.89 2.18
CA LYS A 169 14.29 -2.63 2.51
C LYS A 169 13.22 -1.55 2.51
N LEU A 170 12.99 -0.90 3.65
CA LEU A 170 11.92 0.08 3.87
C LEU A 170 12.52 1.44 4.19
N LYS A 171 11.91 2.51 3.68
CA LYS A 171 12.25 3.87 4.04
C LYS A 171 11.01 4.73 4.17
N VAL A 172 10.82 5.33 5.33
CA VAL A 172 9.67 6.22 5.56
C VAL A 172 9.96 7.57 4.93
N VAL A 173 9.12 8.00 3.99
CA VAL A 173 9.27 9.29 3.28
C VAL A 173 8.14 10.27 3.57
N GLY A 174 7.12 9.87 4.30
CA GLY A 174 6.06 10.76 4.77
C GLY A 174 5.25 10.15 5.89
N ILE A 175 4.77 10.99 6.80
CA ILE A 175 3.87 10.65 7.92
C ILE A 175 2.85 11.79 8.02
N ASN A 176 1.55 11.48 8.08
CA ASN A 176 0.45 12.45 8.11
C ASN A 176 -0.60 12.06 9.14
#